data_AF-A0A9P5PBT2-F1
#
_entry.id   AF-A0A9P5PBT2-F1
#
_cell.length_a   1.000
_cell.length_b   1.000
_cell.length_c   1.000
_cell.angle_alpha   90.00
_cell.angle_beta   90.00
_cell.angle_gamma   90.00
#
_symmetry.space_group_name_H-M   'P 1'
#
loop_
_entity.id
_entity.type
_entity.pdbx_description
1 polymer ?
#
loop_
_entity_poly.entity_id
_entity_poly.type
_entity_poly.pdbx_seq_one_letter_code
_entity_poly.pdbx_strand_id
1 'polypeptide(L)'
;MTDLSSFNIMKFAGGQQNLKIVDESAVLSGSDSGSPLMRRRILRAPLNLSRARTVLLSYSIFFPATFDFVKGGKLPGMYGGHEGCSGGNKAEDCFSTRLMWREGGAGELYLYAPKNQQTASLCSDSQSVCDAAWGLSIGRGSFTFNRGEWTRVRQIVRLNTPGVPDGGFELWVEGRRVIQRGDVYYRGTGTGSSGSGSTTTPGVTFFGGHEKEWASPRDQYVWFKGFEMERIA
;
A
#
# COMPACT_ATOMS: atom_id res chain seq x y z
N MET A 1 -14.95 20.41 2.00
CA MET A 1 -15.51 19.32 1.18
C MET A 1 -14.36 18.39 0.85
N THR A 2 -14.19 17.31 1.63
CA THR A 2 -13.05 16.40 1.44
C THR A 2 -13.44 15.39 0.38
N ASP A 3 -12.88 15.60 -0.80
CA ASP A 3 -13.12 14.77 -1.95
C ASP A 3 -12.43 13.41 -1.74
N LEU A 4 -13.17 12.38 -1.33
CA LEU A 4 -12.67 11.00 -1.22
C LEU A 4 -12.27 10.39 -2.58
N SER A 5 -12.49 11.10 -3.69
CA SER A 5 -11.91 10.72 -4.99
C SER A 5 -10.43 11.11 -5.12
N SER A 6 -9.84 11.68 -4.07
CA SER A 6 -8.41 11.92 -3.97
C SER A 6 -7.69 10.60 -3.65
N PHE A 7 -7.53 9.73 -4.66
CA PHE A 7 -6.55 8.66 -4.58
C PHE A 7 -5.17 9.29 -4.46
N ASN A 8 -4.41 8.83 -3.48
CA ASN A 8 -3.05 9.27 -3.26
C ASN A 8 -2.16 8.06 -2.95
N ILE A 9 -0.88 8.18 -3.29
CA ILE A 9 0.14 7.23 -2.82
C ILE A 9 0.51 7.67 -1.42
N MET A 10 0.52 6.73 -0.45
CA MET A 10 1.03 7.00 0.89
C MET A 10 2.39 7.71 0.79
N LYS A 11 2.50 8.91 1.37
CA LYS A 11 3.67 9.78 1.25
C LYS A 11 4.88 9.13 1.93
N PHE A 12 6.03 9.16 1.25
CA PHE A 12 7.32 8.63 1.70
C PHE A 12 7.90 9.49 2.83
N ALA A 13 7.45 9.29 4.07
CA ALA A 13 8.05 9.93 5.24
C ALA A 13 9.22 9.10 5.78
N GLY A 14 10.44 9.58 5.55
CA GLY A 14 11.53 9.51 6.53
C GLY A 14 12.65 8.48 6.31
N GLY A 15 13.88 9.00 6.24
CA GLY A 15 15.08 8.37 6.79
C GLY A 15 15.89 7.51 5.82
N GLN A 16 17.06 8.02 5.40
CA GLN A 16 18.10 7.30 4.65
C GLN A 16 18.70 6.07 5.36
N GLN A 17 18.11 5.54 6.43
CA GLN A 17 18.75 4.49 7.22
C GLN A 17 18.48 3.07 6.71
N ASN A 18 17.31 2.73 6.16
CA ASN A 18 16.98 1.32 5.82
C ASN A 18 16.14 1.11 4.54
N LEU A 19 16.05 2.12 3.67
CA LEU A 19 15.28 2.03 2.42
C LEU A 19 16.02 2.71 1.27
N LYS A 20 16.34 1.96 0.21
CA LYS A 20 16.94 2.51 -1.01
C LYS A 20 16.01 2.30 -2.19
N ILE A 21 15.28 3.35 -2.57
CA ILE A 21 14.58 3.39 -3.85
C ILE A 21 15.64 3.54 -4.94
N VAL A 22 15.70 2.61 -5.90
CA VAL A 22 16.62 2.69 -7.03
C VAL A 22 15.84 3.12 -8.25
N ASP A 23 16.23 4.26 -8.82
CA ASP A 23 15.70 4.74 -10.08
C ASP A 23 16.55 4.19 -11.23
N GLU A 24 16.04 3.17 -11.94
CA GLU A 24 16.72 2.60 -13.11
C GLU A 24 16.77 3.58 -14.31
N SER A 25 15.94 4.64 -14.32
CA SER A 25 16.00 5.63 -15.41
C SER A 25 17.25 6.50 -15.37
N ALA A 26 17.96 6.54 -14.23
CA ALA A 26 19.21 7.26 -14.06
C ALA A 26 20.45 6.49 -14.56
N VAL A 27 20.33 5.19 -14.86
CA VAL A 27 21.48 4.33 -15.24
C VAL A 27 21.81 4.45 -16.75
N LEU A 28 20.93 5.05 -17.55
CA LEU A 28 21.12 5.19 -19.01
C LEU A 28 21.81 6.49 -19.46
N SER A 29 22.24 7.36 -18.56
CA SER A 29 23.01 8.56 -18.93
C SER A 29 24.33 8.62 -18.16
N GLY A 30 25.37 8.02 -18.72
CA GLY A 30 26.74 8.26 -18.29
C GLY A 30 27.18 9.68 -18.68
N SER A 31 27.50 10.51 -17.70
CA SER A 31 28.78 11.22 -17.54
C SER A 31 28.62 12.34 -16.50
N ASP A 32 29.74 12.59 -15.82
CA ASP A 32 29.92 13.22 -14.53
C ASP A 32 29.68 14.75 -14.49
N SER A 33 29.49 15.24 -13.26
CA SER A 33 29.78 16.58 -12.72
C SER A 33 28.62 17.38 -12.12
N GLY A 34 28.60 17.42 -10.78
CA GLY A 34 28.28 18.62 -10.00
C GLY A 34 26.81 18.96 -9.72
N SER A 35 26.47 18.97 -8.42
CA SER A 35 25.34 19.64 -7.73
C SER A 35 24.06 18.84 -7.43
N PRO A 36 23.48 18.98 -6.21
CA PRO A 36 22.35 18.18 -5.72
C PRO A 36 21.03 18.76 -6.24
N LEU A 37 20.74 18.49 -7.51
CA LEU A 37 19.41 18.69 -8.06
C LEU A 37 18.73 17.33 -8.14
N MET A 38 18.12 16.94 -7.02
CA MET A 38 17.10 15.89 -6.92
C MET A 38 15.86 16.34 -7.72
N ARG A 39 16.01 16.46 -9.04
CA ARG A 39 14.97 16.91 -9.96
C ARG A 39 14.03 15.75 -10.27
N ARG A 40 12.96 15.72 -9.49
CA ARG A 40 11.57 15.46 -9.92
C ARG A 40 11.46 14.98 -11.37
N ARG A 41 11.32 13.67 -11.55
CA ARG A 41 10.68 13.12 -12.74
C ARG A 41 9.98 11.80 -12.44
N ILE A 42 9.03 11.86 -11.51
CA ILE A 42 7.98 10.83 -11.38
C ILE A 42 6.64 11.54 -11.58
N LEU A 43 5.80 10.92 -12.43
CA LEU A 43 4.49 11.33 -12.95
C LEU A 43 4.54 12.21 -14.23
N ARG A 44 4.20 11.57 -15.37
CA ARG A 44 3.77 12.24 -16.59
C ARG A 44 2.52 13.08 -16.26
N ALA A 45 2.66 14.41 -16.20
CA ALA A 45 1.61 15.36 -15.79
C ALA A 45 1.05 15.11 -14.36
N PRO A 46 0.45 16.11 -13.68
CA PRO A 46 -0.33 15.82 -12.48
C PRO A 46 -1.49 14.90 -12.90
N LEU A 47 -1.41 13.63 -12.52
CA LEU A 47 -2.48 12.66 -12.75
C LEU A 47 -3.73 13.15 -12.01
N ASN A 48 -4.71 13.65 -12.76
CA ASN A 48 -5.96 14.10 -12.16
C ASN A 48 -6.80 12.89 -11.77
N LEU A 49 -6.64 12.47 -10.52
CA LEU A 49 -7.43 11.41 -9.91
C LEU A 49 -8.75 11.93 -9.34
N SER A 50 -9.04 13.24 -9.39
CA SER A 50 -10.35 13.74 -8.98
C SER A 50 -11.44 13.04 -9.79
N ARG A 51 -12.44 12.57 -9.05
CA ARG A 51 -13.57 11.74 -9.48
C ARG A 51 -13.21 10.35 -10.01
N ALA A 52 -11.96 9.90 -9.87
CA ALA A 52 -11.62 8.51 -10.17
C ALA A 52 -12.41 7.58 -9.26
N ARG A 53 -13.03 6.55 -9.85
CA ARG A 53 -13.68 5.46 -9.11
C ARG A 53 -12.81 4.21 -9.06
N THR A 54 -11.99 4.01 -10.09
CA THR A 54 -11.07 2.89 -10.18
C THR A 54 -9.67 3.41 -10.45
N VAL A 55 -8.72 3.00 -9.63
CA VAL A 55 -7.30 3.37 -9.77
C VAL A 55 -6.44 2.13 -9.67
N LEU A 56 -5.42 2.09 -10.50
CA LEU A 56 -4.37 1.10 -10.51
C LEU A 56 -3.10 1.72 -9.95
N LEU A 57 -2.40 0.96 -9.10
CA LEU A 57 -1.03 1.21 -8.69
C LEU A 57 -0.21 -0.05 -8.96
N SER A 58 0.91 0.09 -9.67
CA SER A 58 1.89 -0.98 -9.86
C SER A 58 3.31 -0.52 -9.57
N TYR A 59 4.15 -1.45 -9.16
CA TYR A 59 5.58 -1.26 -8.93
C TYR A 59 6.26 -2.63 -8.77
N SER A 60 7.58 -2.66 -8.89
CA SER A 60 8.39 -3.84 -8.60
C SER A 60 9.17 -3.65 -7.31
N ILE A 61 9.34 -4.73 -6.56
CA ILE A 61 10.01 -4.81 -5.26
C ILE A 61 11.12 -5.85 -5.36
N PHE A 62 12.28 -5.60 -4.77
CA PHE A 62 13.35 -6.58 -4.66
C PHE A 62 13.81 -6.68 -3.21
N PHE A 63 13.69 -7.89 -2.66
CA PHE A 63 14.29 -8.26 -1.39
C PHE A 63 15.62 -8.96 -1.70
N PRO A 64 16.75 -8.54 -1.12
CA PRO A 64 18.03 -9.19 -1.37
C PRO A 64 18.02 -10.65 -0.88
N ALA A 65 18.89 -11.49 -1.46
CA ALA A 65 19.02 -12.91 -1.11
C ALA A 65 19.16 -13.15 0.40
N THR A 66 19.79 -12.21 1.10
CA THR A 66 20.03 -12.27 2.54
C THR A 66 18.96 -11.56 3.37
N PHE A 67 17.85 -11.07 2.81
CA PHE A 67 16.84 -10.34 3.57
C PHE A 67 16.22 -11.20 4.68
N ASP A 68 16.12 -10.71 5.90
CA ASP A 68 15.38 -11.33 6.97
C ASP A 68 14.01 -10.67 7.06
N PHE A 69 12.95 -11.43 6.77
CA PHE A 69 11.58 -10.93 6.80
C PHE A 69 11.08 -10.66 8.22
N VAL A 70 11.69 -11.29 9.24
CA VAL A 70 11.22 -11.29 10.64
C VAL A 70 9.71 -11.60 10.64
N LYS A 71 8.91 -10.94 11.48
CA LYS A 71 7.46 -11.12 11.56
C LYS A 71 6.67 -10.44 10.44
N GLY A 72 7.32 -9.52 9.72
CA GLY A 72 6.69 -8.78 8.65
C GLY A 72 6.94 -7.27 8.65
N GLY A 73 6.46 -6.61 7.61
CA GLY A 73 6.58 -5.18 7.42
C GLY A 73 5.66 -4.65 6.33
N LYS A 74 5.54 -3.33 6.26
CA LYS A 74 4.58 -2.61 5.42
C LYS A 74 5.21 -2.30 4.07
N LEU A 75 4.40 -2.32 3.02
CA LEU A 75 4.77 -1.99 1.65
C LEU A 75 3.83 -0.92 1.08
N PRO A 76 4.23 -0.23 -0.01
CA PRO A 76 3.42 0.81 -0.61
C PRO A 76 2.01 0.35 -1.00
N GLY A 77 1.05 1.26 -0.90
CA GLY A 77 -0.31 1.07 -1.37
C GLY A 77 -1.06 2.39 -1.52
N MET A 78 -2.30 2.32 -1.97
CA MET A 78 -3.16 3.49 -2.14
C MET A 78 -3.88 3.86 -0.85
N TYR A 79 -4.17 5.14 -0.67
CA TYR A 79 -5.12 5.62 0.33
C TYR A 79 -6.12 6.60 -0.28
N GLY A 80 -7.25 6.77 0.41
CA GLY A 80 -8.26 7.78 0.09
C GLY A 80 -8.87 8.36 1.36
N GLY A 81 -9.48 9.55 1.22
CA GLY A 81 -9.91 10.36 2.35
C GLY A 81 -8.81 11.24 2.89
N HIS A 82 -8.41 11.02 4.13
CA HIS A 82 -7.32 11.76 4.76
C HIS A 82 -6.08 10.87 4.96
N GLU A 83 -4.92 11.50 5.14
CA GLU A 83 -3.69 10.80 5.51
C GLU A 83 -3.80 10.17 6.91
N GLY A 84 -3.05 9.11 7.19
CA GLY A 84 -2.99 8.52 8.54
C GLY A 84 -4.04 7.44 8.82
N CYS A 85 -4.68 6.88 7.79
CA CYS A 85 -5.58 5.73 7.89
C CYS A 85 -4.85 4.42 8.26
N SER A 86 -4.34 4.38 9.49
CA SER A 86 -3.39 3.38 10.00
C SER A 86 -3.35 3.40 11.52
N GLY A 87 -2.52 2.54 12.14
CA GLY A 87 -2.15 2.69 13.55
C GLY A 87 -3.32 2.55 14.53
N GLY A 88 -4.35 1.78 14.18
CA GLY A 88 -5.54 1.57 15.03
C GLY A 88 -6.69 2.55 14.77
N ASN A 89 -6.56 3.43 13.77
CA ASN A 89 -7.69 4.21 13.27
C ASN A 89 -8.84 3.27 12.83
N LYS A 90 -10.08 3.59 13.21
CA LYS A 90 -11.29 2.84 12.86
C LYS A 90 -11.63 2.87 11.36
N ALA A 91 -10.99 3.80 10.64
CA ALA A 91 -11.09 4.04 9.21
C ALA A 91 -12.52 4.35 8.77
N GLU A 92 -13.25 5.17 9.54
CA GLU A 92 -14.64 5.54 9.24
C GLU A 92 -14.76 6.57 8.11
N ASP A 93 -13.73 7.38 7.90
CA ASP A 93 -13.65 8.49 6.94
C ASP A 93 -12.40 8.43 6.03
N CYS A 94 -11.70 7.29 6.02
CA CYS A 94 -10.51 7.04 5.22
C CYS A 94 -10.37 5.55 4.86
N PHE A 95 -9.51 5.23 3.89
CA PHE A 95 -9.06 3.84 3.69
C PHE A 95 -7.58 3.79 3.28
N SER A 96 -6.91 2.65 3.54
CA SER A 96 -5.61 2.33 2.95
C SER A 96 -5.50 0.86 2.53
N THR A 97 -4.83 0.63 1.41
CA THR A 97 -4.65 -0.66 0.73
C THR A 97 -3.17 -1.02 0.59
N ARG A 98 -2.44 -0.85 1.69
CA ARG A 98 -1.02 -1.25 1.75
C ARG A 98 -0.89 -2.75 1.56
N LEU A 99 0.25 -3.16 1.04
CA LEU A 99 0.66 -4.56 1.15
C LEU A 99 1.47 -4.75 2.43
N MET A 100 1.56 -5.99 2.90
CA MET A 100 2.55 -6.39 3.91
C MET A 100 3.28 -7.65 3.45
N TRP A 101 4.55 -7.76 3.82
CA TRP A 101 5.21 -9.05 3.91
C TRP A 101 5.06 -9.59 5.33
N ARG A 102 5.14 -10.91 5.46
CA ARG A 102 5.15 -11.69 6.70
C ARG A 102 6.37 -12.60 6.74
N GLU A 103 6.46 -13.43 7.77
CA GLU A 103 7.45 -14.50 7.87
C GLU A 103 7.55 -15.30 6.57
N GLY A 104 8.78 -15.66 6.20
CA GLY A 104 9.05 -16.39 4.97
C GLY A 104 8.77 -15.63 3.66
N GLY A 105 8.37 -14.34 3.73
CA GLY A 105 8.03 -13.54 2.56
C GLY A 105 6.57 -13.64 2.15
N ALA A 106 5.72 -14.32 2.94
CA ALA A 106 4.29 -14.41 2.63
C ALA A 106 3.67 -13.01 2.51
N GLY A 107 2.94 -12.77 1.41
CA GLY A 107 2.34 -11.49 1.10
C GLY A 107 0.87 -11.42 1.52
N GLU A 108 0.39 -10.22 1.82
CA GLU A 108 -1.02 -9.94 2.11
C GLU A 108 -1.43 -8.54 1.66
N LEU A 109 -2.74 -8.36 1.43
CA LEU A 109 -3.34 -7.03 1.54
C LEU A 109 -3.49 -6.69 3.03
N TYR A 110 -2.99 -5.54 3.44
CA TYR A 110 -3.17 -4.97 4.77
C TYR A 110 -4.13 -3.77 4.70
N LEU A 111 -5.41 -4.07 4.86
CA LEU A 111 -6.52 -3.15 4.61
C LEU A 111 -6.89 -2.37 5.88
N TYR A 112 -6.93 -1.05 5.76
CA TYR A 112 -7.72 -0.20 6.67
C TYR A 112 -8.92 0.33 5.89
N ALA A 113 -10.10 0.01 6.39
CA ALA A 113 -11.41 0.47 5.91
C ALA A 113 -12.42 0.26 7.07
N PRO A 114 -13.65 0.80 7.02
CA PRO A 114 -14.60 0.68 8.12
C PRO A 114 -14.88 -0.80 8.45
N LYS A 115 -14.27 -1.33 9.53
CA LYS A 115 -14.26 -2.78 9.81
C LYS A 115 -15.66 -3.34 10.02
N ASN A 116 -16.48 -2.63 10.80
CA ASN A 116 -17.83 -3.06 11.16
C ASN A 116 -18.82 -3.00 9.99
N GLN A 117 -18.41 -2.44 8.85
CA GLN A 117 -19.23 -2.37 7.63
C GLN A 117 -18.75 -3.35 6.55
N GLN A 118 -17.64 -4.08 6.79
CA GLN A 118 -17.19 -5.09 5.85
C GLN A 118 -18.13 -6.29 5.84
N THR A 119 -18.22 -6.95 4.70
CA THR A 119 -18.97 -8.21 4.57
C THR A 119 -18.30 -9.32 5.36
N ALA A 120 -19.09 -10.29 5.84
CA ALA A 120 -18.54 -11.49 6.47
C ALA A 120 -17.67 -12.31 5.49
N SER A 121 -18.02 -12.31 4.20
CA SER A 121 -17.25 -12.96 3.13
C SER A 121 -15.86 -12.35 2.94
N LEU A 122 -15.66 -11.08 3.32
CA LEU A 122 -14.34 -10.46 3.29
C LEU A 122 -13.35 -11.21 4.22
N CYS A 123 -13.86 -11.90 5.23
CA CYS A 123 -13.06 -12.48 6.29
C CYS A 123 -13.29 -13.99 6.45
N SER A 124 -13.99 -14.62 5.50
CA SER A 124 -14.36 -16.02 5.59
C SER A 124 -13.31 -16.98 5.04
N ASP A 125 -12.33 -16.49 4.28
CA ASP A 125 -11.24 -17.33 3.80
C ASP A 125 -10.20 -17.57 4.89
N SER A 126 -9.63 -18.79 4.94
CA SER A 126 -8.67 -19.21 5.97
C SER A 126 -7.34 -18.47 5.93
N GLN A 127 -7.09 -17.69 4.88
CA GLN A 127 -5.88 -16.88 4.71
C GLN A 127 -6.08 -15.45 5.23
N SER A 128 -7.31 -15.06 5.59
CA SER A 128 -7.63 -13.73 6.09
C SER A 128 -7.72 -13.73 7.62
N VAL A 129 -7.23 -12.64 8.23
CA VAL A 129 -7.26 -12.39 9.68
C VAL A 129 -7.89 -11.03 9.91
N CYS A 130 -9.14 -11.03 10.37
CA CYS A 130 -9.97 -9.83 10.51
C CYS A 130 -10.38 -9.50 11.95
N ASP A 131 -10.09 -10.39 12.90
CA ASP A 131 -10.22 -10.16 14.34
C ASP A 131 -9.09 -9.28 14.91
N ALA A 132 -8.18 -8.81 14.05
CA ALA A 132 -7.05 -7.99 14.45
C ALA A 132 -7.49 -6.61 14.99
N ALA A 133 -6.86 -6.18 16.09
CA ALA A 133 -6.98 -4.81 16.61
C ALA A 133 -6.58 -3.73 15.58
N TRP A 134 -5.78 -4.10 14.58
CA TRP A 134 -5.15 -3.20 13.59
C TRP A 134 -5.77 -3.38 12.18
N GLY A 135 -5.02 -3.21 11.09
CA GLY A 135 -5.56 -3.46 9.74
C GLY A 135 -6.00 -4.92 9.55
N LEU A 136 -6.97 -5.13 8.67
CA LEU A 136 -7.42 -6.44 8.24
C LEU A 136 -6.34 -7.06 7.34
N SER A 137 -5.95 -8.29 7.63
CA SER A 137 -5.03 -9.07 6.80
C SER A 137 -5.89 -9.88 5.84
N ILE A 138 -5.81 -9.59 4.55
CA ILE A 138 -6.63 -10.25 3.53
C ILE A 138 -5.74 -11.10 2.63
N GLY A 139 -6.06 -12.39 2.53
CA GLY A 139 -5.37 -13.33 1.65
C GLY A 139 -3.89 -13.53 1.98
N ARG A 140 -3.52 -13.61 3.27
CA ARG A 140 -2.13 -13.84 3.68
C ARG A 140 -1.58 -15.14 3.10
N GLY A 141 -0.43 -15.06 2.45
CA GLY A 141 0.22 -16.21 1.83
C GLY A 141 -0.44 -16.67 0.53
N SER A 142 -1.36 -15.89 -0.03
CA SER A 142 -1.84 -16.09 -1.41
C SER A 142 -0.74 -15.88 -2.47
N PHE A 143 0.37 -15.27 -2.06
CA PHE A 143 1.61 -15.13 -2.82
C PHE A 143 2.79 -14.97 -1.86
N THR A 144 4.00 -15.11 -2.39
CA THR A 144 5.26 -14.97 -1.64
C THR A 144 6.19 -14.00 -2.36
N PHE A 145 6.80 -13.10 -1.60
CA PHE A 145 7.95 -12.33 -2.05
C PHE A 145 9.20 -13.19 -1.91
N ASN A 146 9.77 -13.57 -3.04
CA ASN A 146 11.03 -14.28 -3.06
C ASN A 146 12.20 -13.32 -2.85
N ARG A 147 13.29 -13.88 -2.33
CA ARG A 147 14.55 -13.16 -2.16
C ARG A 147 15.41 -13.31 -3.41
N GLY A 148 16.22 -12.30 -3.71
CA GLY A 148 17.16 -12.32 -4.83
C GLY A 148 16.51 -12.09 -6.19
N GLU A 149 15.21 -11.78 -6.25
CA GLU A 149 14.51 -11.50 -7.50
C GLU A 149 13.52 -10.34 -7.36
N TRP A 150 13.18 -9.74 -8.50
CA TRP A 150 12.18 -8.68 -8.58
C TRP A 150 10.79 -9.30 -8.59
N THR A 151 9.90 -8.76 -7.76
CA THR A 151 8.47 -9.08 -7.76
C THR A 151 7.66 -7.84 -8.15
N ARG A 152 7.02 -7.86 -9.31
CA ARG A 152 6.05 -6.87 -9.78
C ARG A 152 4.69 -7.13 -9.16
N VAL A 153 4.17 -6.11 -8.48
CA VAL A 153 2.83 -6.08 -7.93
C VAL A 153 1.99 -5.03 -8.68
N ARG A 154 0.70 -5.33 -8.83
CA ARG A 154 -0.30 -4.40 -9.38
C ARG A 154 -1.58 -4.55 -8.57
N GLN A 155 -1.96 -3.50 -7.86
CA GLN A 155 -3.22 -3.42 -7.15
C GLN A 155 -4.21 -2.53 -7.92
N ILE A 156 -5.46 -2.96 -8.02
CA ILE A 156 -6.56 -2.19 -8.60
C ILE A 156 -7.60 -2.00 -7.51
N VAL A 157 -7.94 -0.76 -7.21
CA VAL A 157 -8.94 -0.39 -6.20
C VAL A 157 -10.11 0.27 -6.91
N ARG A 158 -11.30 -0.28 -6.73
CA ARG A 158 -12.56 0.33 -7.17
C ARG A 158 -13.36 0.75 -5.95
N LEU A 159 -13.62 2.04 -5.80
CA LEU A 159 -14.44 2.57 -4.72
C LEU A 159 -15.85 2.02 -4.81
N ASN A 160 -16.41 1.70 -3.65
CA ASN A 160 -17.79 1.28 -3.54
C ASN A 160 -18.76 2.46 -3.78
N THR A 161 -19.97 2.14 -4.18
CA THR A 161 -21.13 3.03 -4.11
C THR A 161 -21.31 3.44 -2.65
N PRO A 162 -21.40 4.74 -2.32
CA PRO A 162 -21.55 5.21 -0.95
C PRO A 162 -22.62 4.44 -0.17
N GLY A 163 -22.23 3.79 0.93
CA GLY A 163 -23.13 3.01 1.78
C GLY A 163 -23.42 1.57 1.33
N VAL A 164 -22.92 1.14 0.17
CA VAL A 164 -23.11 -0.22 -0.36
C VAL A 164 -21.75 -0.94 -0.40
N PRO A 165 -21.60 -2.18 0.09
CA PRO A 165 -20.33 -2.91 0.05
C PRO A 165 -20.09 -3.58 -1.32
N ASP A 166 -19.97 -2.78 -2.38
CA ASP A 166 -19.73 -3.24 -3.77
C ASP A 166 -18.34 -2.83 -4.31
N GLY A 167 -17.42 -2.44 -3.43
CA GLY A 167 -16.07 -2.00 -3.79
C GLY A 167 -15.20 -3.16 -4.26
N GLY A 168 -14.32 -2.85 -5.21
CA GLY A 168 -13.38 -3.81 -5.78
C GLY A 168 -11.98 -3.70 -5.19
N PHE A 169 -11.32 -4.84 -5.01
CA PHE A 169 -9.88 -4.94 -4.86
C PHE A 169 -9.34 -6.10 -5.67
N GLU A 170 -8.37 -5.84 -6.53
CA GLU A 170 -7.59 -6.89 -7.18
C GLU A 170 -6.12 -6.72 -6.90
N LEU A 171 -5.42 -7.82 -6.62
CA LEU A 171 -3.96 -7.86 -6.56
C LEU A 171 -3.44 -8.86 -7.58
N TRP A 172 -2.52 -8.38 -8.40
CA TRP A 172 -1.79 -9.16 -9.37
C TRP A 172 -0.31 -9.17 -8.99
N VAL A 173 0.30 -10.36 -9.01
CA VAL A 173 1.72 -10.58 -8.71
C VAL A 173 2.29 -11.40 -9.85
N GLU A 174 3.35 -10.90 -10.49
CA GLU A 174 3.95 -11.54 -11.68
C GLU A 174 2.91 -11.92 -12.76
N GLY A 175 1.96 -11.01 -13.01
CA GLY A 175 0.91 -11.22 -14.01
C GLY A 175 -0.19 -12.21 -13.60
N ARG A 176 -0.16 -12.80 -12.41
CA ARG A 176 -1.20 -13.69 -11.87
C ARG A 176 -2.08 -12.96 -10.86
N ARG A 177 -3.40 -13.06 -10.99
CA ARG A 177 -4.33 -12.51 -9.98
C ARG A 177 -4.35 -13.40 -8.76
N VAL A 178 -3.92 -12.87 -7.62
CA VAL A 178 -3.76 -13.61 -6.35
C VAL A 178 -4.81 -13.22 -5.31
N ILE A 179 -5.37 -12.01 -5.40
CA ILE A 179 -6.52 -11.57 -4.61
C ILE A 179 -7.54 -10.93 -5.56
N GLN A 180 -8.80 -11.27 -5.40
CA GLN A 180 -9.92 -10.65 -6.11
C GLN A 180 -11.11 -10.53 -5.15
N ARG A 181 -11.58 -9.31 -4.94
CA ARG A 181 -12.73 -8.98 -4.09
C ARG A 181 -13.63 -7.98 -4.78
N GLY A 182 -14.94 -8.18 -4.61
CA GLY A 182 -16.00 -7.32 -5.15
C GLY A 182 -16.93 -6.80 -4.07
N ASP A 183 -16.58 -7.01 -2.80
CA ASP A 183 -17.42 -6.83 -1.63
C ASP A 183 -16.77 -5.91 -0.56
N VAL A 184 -15.79 -5.09 -0.96
CA VAL A 184 -15.07 -4.21 -0.04
C VAL A 184 -15.87 -2.93 0.22
N TYR A 185 -16.07 -2.57 1.49
CA TYR A 185 -16.69 -1.31 1.87
C TYR A 185 -15.62 -0.26 2.16
N TYR A 186 -15.45 0.76 1.30
CA TYR A 186 -14.49 1.84 1.53
C TYR A 186 -15.12 3.11 2.11
N ARG A 187 -16.39 3.42 1.79
CA ARG A 187 -17.04 4.67 2.18
C ARG A 187 -18.56 4.55 2.36
N GLY A 188 -19.10 5.34 3.30
CA GLY A 188 -20.54 5.48 3.54
C GLY A 188 -21.21 6.62 2.76
N THR A 189 -22.50 6.84 3.01
CA THR A 189 -23.33 7.92 2.45
C THR A 189 -23.09 9.28 3.12
N GLY A 190 -22.51 9.28 4.31
CA GLY A 190 -22.19 10.50 5.05
C GLY A 190 -21.13 11.33 4.34
N THR A 191 -21.34 12.63 4.26
CA THR A 191 -20.26 13.58 4.02
C THR A 191 -19.34 13.52 5.23
N GLY A 192 -18.20 12.82 5.11
CA GLY A 192 -17.23 12.74 6.20
C GLY A 192 -16.94 14.13 6.75
N SER A 193 -17.26 14.32 8.03
CA SER A 193 -16.88 15.50 8.80
C SER A 193 -15.40 15.74 8.58
N SER A 194 -15.01 16.98 8.31
CA SER A 194 -13.59 17.36 8.26
C SER A 194 -12.99 17.12 9.64
N GLY A 195 -12.42 15.94 9.84
CA GLY A 195 -11.59 15.62 10.99
C GLY A 195 -10.32 16.46 10.93
N SER A 196 -10.27 17.47 11.78
CA SER A 196 -9.05 18.19 12.11
C SER A 196 -8.03 17.22 12.73
N GLY A 197 -6.83 17.15 12.14
CA GLY A 197 -5.60 16.81 12.84
C GLY A 197 -5.22 15.33 12.97
N SER A 198 -4.26 14.89 12.15
CA SER A 198 -2.97 14.39 12.65
C SER A 198 -1.95 14.37 11.49
N THR A 199 -0.97 15.26 11.57
CA THR A 199 0.17 15.37 10.64
C THR A 199 1.22 14.29 10.92
N THR A 200 0.81 13.04 11.06
CA THR A 200 1.73 11.92 11.17
C THR A 200 1.51 11.02 9.98
N THR A 201 2.17 11.34 8.87
CA THR A 201 2.34 10.42 7.75
C THR A 201 3.23 9.26 8.27
N PRO A 202 2.70 8.04 8.52
CA PRO A 202 3.58 6.93 8.85
C PRO A 202 4.34 6.53 7.58
N GLY A 203 5.62 6.18 7.73
CA GLY A 203 6.49 5.75 6.64
C GLY A 203 5.87 4.64 5.78
N VAL A 204 6.22 4.63 4.49
CA VAL A 204 5.60 3.77 3.46
C VAL A 204 6.07 2.32 3.59
N THR A 205 7.30 2.13 4.04
CA THR A 205 7.91 0.81 4.18
C THR A 205 8.74 0.74 5.44
N PHE A 206 8.36 -0.16 6.34
CA PHE A 206 9.02 -0.37 7.62
C PHE A 206 8.69 -1.78 8.13
N PHE A 207 9.66 -2.40 8.81
CA PHE A 207 9.40 -3.55 9.67
C PHE A 207 8.38 -3.17 10.72
N GLY A 208 7.37 -4.00 10.97
CA GLY A 208 6.22 -3.45 11.69
C GLY A 208 5.33 -4.42 12.44
N GLY A 209 5.40 -4.27 13.75
CA GLY A 209 4.35 -4.28 14.76
C GLY A 209 4.67 -3.11 15.69
N HIS A 210 4.24 -3.15 16.95
CA HIS A 210 4.66 -2.17 17.95
C HIS A 210 5.74 -2.72 18.90
N GLU A 211 6.03 -4.02 18.83
CA GLU A 211 6.91 -4.73 19.76
C GLU A 211 8.30 -5.04 19.18
N LYS A 212 9.26 -5.30 20.07
CA LYS A 212 10.68 -5.51 19.72
C LYS A 212 10.90 -6.68 18.77
N GLU A 213 10.07 -7.72 18.81
CA GLU A 213 10.21 -8.90 17.95
C GLU A 213 9.86 -8.62 16.48
N TRP A 214 9.37 -7.42 16.17
CA TRP A 214 9.15 -6.98 14.80
C TRP A 214 10.35 -6.23 14.23
N ALA A 215 11.31 -5.82 15.07
CA ALA A 215 12.46 -5.06 14.63
C ALA A 215 13.36 -5.89 13.71
N SER A 216 13.95 -5.22 12.71
CA SER A 216 15.01 -5.85 11.92
C SER A 216 16.20 -6.16 12.84
N PRO A 217 16.79 -7.36 12.76
CA PRO A 217 17.94 -7.72 13.58
C PRO A 217 19.24 -7.01 13.17
N ARG A 218 19.24 -6.35 12.01
CA ARG A 218 20.37 -5.63 11.42
C ARG A 218 19.90 -4.60 10.39
N ASP A 219 20.81 -3.79 9.87
CA ASP A 219 20.51 -2.93 8.72
C ASP A 219 20.27 -3.79 7.47
N GLN A 220 19.16 -3.53 6.79
CA GLN A 220 18.70 -4.28 5.63
C GLN A 220 17.95 -3.34 4.69
N TYR A 221 18.01 -3.65 3.40
CA TYR A 221 17.47 -2.79 2.36
C TYR A 221 16.45 -3.54 1.52
N VAL A 222 15.41 -2.81 1.12
CA VAL A 222 14.44 -3.21 0.10
C VAL A 222 14.55 -2.21 -1.05
N TRP A 223 14.49 -2.72 -2.28
CA TRP A 223 14.55 -1.92 -3.48
C TRP A 223 13.19 -1.85 -4.16
N PHE A 224 12.90 -0.72 -4.77
CA PHE A 224 11.69 -0.52 -5.56
C PHE A 224 12.01 0.11 -6.90
N LYS A 225 11.23 -0.22 -7.93
CA LYS A 225 11.28 0.42 -9.25
C LYS A 225 9.93 0.39 -9.97
N GLY A 226 9.81 1.14 -11.07
CA GLY A 226 8.70 1.00 -12.01
C GLY A 226 7.33 1.37 -11.43
N PHE A 227 7.29 2.39 -10.54
CA PHE A 227 6.03 2.90 -10.01
C PHE A 227 5.19 3.52 -11.13
N GLU A 228 3.98 3.01 -11.27
CA GLU A 228 2.97 3.45 -12.22
C GLU A 228 1.65 3.60 -11.49
N MET A 229 0.94 4.67 -11.79
CA MET A 229 -0.40 4.91 -11.27
C MET A 229 -1.29 5.39 -12.40
N GLU A 230 -2.47 4.78 -12.51
CA GLU A 230 -3.37 5.00 -13.63
C GLU A 230 -4.81 5.09 -13.13
N ARG A 231 -5.57 6.04 -13.68
CA ARG A 231 -7.02 6.03 -13.57
C ARG A 231 -7.57 5.04 -14.58
N ILE A 232 -8.38 4.09 -14.13
CA ILE A 232 -9.14 3.21 -15.02
C ILE A 232 -10.51 3.86 -15.26
N ALA A 233 -10.86 4.01 -16.52
CA ALA A 233 -12.12 4.60 -16.98
C ALA A 233 -13.32 3.70 -16.64
#